data_AF-Q92HU4-F1
#
_entry.id   AF-Q92HU4-F1
#
_cell.length_a   1.000
_cell.length_b   1.000
_cell.length_c   1.000
_cell.angle_alpha   90.00
_cell.angle_beta   90.00
_cell.angle_gamma   90.00
#
_symmetry.space_group_name_H-M   'P 1'
#
loop_
_entity.id
_entity.type
_entity.pdbx_description
1 polymer ?
#
loop_
_entity_poly.entity_id
_entity_poly.type
_entity_poly.pdbx_seq_one_letter_code
_entity_poly.pdbx_strand_id
1 'polypeptide(L)'
;MVSFVLDSSIALSWLMPDEVASLDILDKTITEGAIVPAIWGLEIGNVLLCAERAKRLTANQRHQAIYTLKDLYIKIDQITLEHIWFETMDLAVQYGLTLYDA
;
A
#
# COMPACT_ATOMS: atom_id res chain seq x y z
N MET A 1 17.64 -6.61 -5.31
CA MET A 1 16.51 -7.54 -5.58
C MET A 1 15.42 -7.10 -4.62
N VAL A 2 14.19 -6.85 -5.10
CA VAL A 2 13.11 -6.39 -4.24
C VAL A 2 12.57 -7.61 -3.48
N SER A 3 12.50 -7.53 -2.14
CA SER A 3 12.46 -8.74 -1.30
C SER A 3 11.10 -9.05 -0.69
N PHE A 4 10.10 -8.17 -0.83
CA PHE A 4 8.77 -8.37 -0.27
C PHE A 4 7.69 -7.55 -0.98
N VAL A 5 6.44 -7.96 -0.76
CA VAL A 5 5.23 -7.22 -1.15
C VAL A 5 4.82 -6.32 0.01
N LEU A 6 4.65 -5.02 -0.25
CA LEU A 6 4.24 -4.01 0.71
C LEU A 6 2.73 -3.78 0.59
N ASP A 7 2.01 -4.12 1.66
CA ASP A 7 0.59 -3.86 1.77
C ASP A 7 0.27 -2.35 1.94
N SER A 8 -0.92 -1.91 1.53
CA SER A 8 -1.33 -0.52 1.65
C SER A 8 -1.54 -0.10 3.11
N SER A 9 -2.00 -0.99 3.99
CA SER A 9 -2.19 -0.72 5.41
C SER A 9 -0.87 -0.41 6.12
N ILE A 10 0.20 -1.16 5.81
CA ILE A 10 1.54 -0.92 6.37
C ILE A 10 2.07 0.44 5.92
N ALA A 11 1.93 0.77 4.63
CA ALA A 11 2.36 2.06 4.13
C ALA A 11 1.54 3.23 4.73
N LEU A 12 0.23 3.06 4.92
CA LEU A 12 -0.63 4.05 5.56
C LEU A 12 -0.24 4.30 7.02
N SER A 13 0.28 3.28 7.73
CA SER A 13 0.76 3.44 9.11
C SER A 13 1.90 4.47 9.23
N TRP A 14 2.65 4.71 8.15
CA TRP A 14 3.73 5.71 8.13
C TRP A 14 3.22 7.13 7.85
N LEU A 15 2.05 7.25 7.22
CA LEU A 15 1.51 8.51 6.70
C LEU A 15 0.43 9.11 7.61
N MET A 16 -0.22 8.27 8.41
CA MET A 16 -1.35 8.63 9.25
C MET A 16 -0.88 8.98 10.66
N PRO A 17 -1.35 10.09 11.25
CA PRO A 17 -0.85 10.59 12.53
C PRO A 17 -1.24 9.72 13.74
N ASP A 18 -2.28 8.89 13.60
CA ASP A 18 -2.87 8.12 14.69
C ASP A 18 -2.47 6.63 14.66
N GLU A 19 -1.61 6.24 13.72
CA GLU A 19 -1.18 4.87 13.53
C GLU A 19 0.21 4.62 14.14
N VAL A 20 0.45 3.39 14.59
CA VAL A 20 1.77 2.96 15.05
C VAL A 20 2.57 2.53 13.83
N ALA A 21 3.51 3.39 13.41
CA ALA A 21 4.33 3.15 12.23
C ALA A 21 5.23 1.90 12.41
N SER A 22 5.17 0.99 11.44
CA SER A 22 6.11 -0.14 11.35
C SER A 22 7.46 0.32 10.80
N LEU A 23 8.31 0.87 11.66
CA LEU A 23 9.59 1.49 11.27
C LEU A 23 10.58 0.50 10.66
N ASP A 24 10.63 -0.74 11.15
CA ASP A 24 11.52 -1.77 10.60
C ASP A 24 11.22 -2.08 9.12
N ILE A 25 9.94 -2.05 8.74
CA ILE A 25 9.51 -2.27 7.34
C ILE A 25 9.79 -1.02 6.51
N LEU A 26 9.64 0.17 7.07
CA LEU A 26 10.00 1.43 6.39
C LEU A 26 11.49 1.45 6.06
N ASP A 27 12.35 1.16 7.04
CA ASP A 27 13.80 1.11 6.87
C ASP A 27 14.18 0.08 5.79
N LYS A 28 13.59 -1.10 5.84
CA LYS A 28 13.79 -2.13 4.82
C LYS A 28 13.32 -1.67 3.43
N THR A 29 12.18 -0.97 3.35
CA THR A 29 11.66 -0.41 2.10
C THR A 29 12.62 0.62 1.51
N ILE A 30 13.22 1.47 2.36
CA ILE A 30 14.20 2.47 1.94
C ILE A 30 15.47 1.79 1.40
N THR A 31 15.95 0.72 2.05
CA THR A 31 17.22 0.07 1.68
C THR A 31 17.09 -0.90 0.51
N GLU A 32 15.98 -1.64 0.42
CA GLU A 32 15.82 -2.76 -0.52
C GLU A 32 14.75 -2.51 -1.60
N GLY A 33 13.90 -1.50 -1.38
CA GLY A 33 12.67 -1.30 -2.13
C GLY A 33 11.55 -2.27 -1.74
N ALA A 34 10.38 -2.08 -2.36
CA ALA A 34 9.23 -2.95 -2.20
C ALA A 34 8.47 -3.14 -3.52
N ILE A 35 7.76 -4.27 -3.63
CA ILE A 35 6.76 -4.50 -4.68
C ILE A 35 5.38 -4.20 -4.07
N VAL A 36 4.46 -3.63 -4.83
CA VAL A 36 3.08 -3.36 -4.38
C VAL A 36 2.06 -3.89 -5.40
N PRO A 37 0.86 -4.31 -4.97
CA PRO A 37 -0.22 -4.65 -5.88
C PRO A 37 -0.59 -3.49 -6.80
N ALA A 38 -1.15 -3.78 -7.98
CA ALA A 38 -1.57 -2.76 -8.94
C ALA A 38 -2.64 -1.77 -8.40
N ILE A 39 -3.47 -2.22 -7.47
CA ILE A 39 -4.52 -1.42 -6.83
C ILE A 39 -4.00 -0.50 -5.72
N TRP A 40 -2.78 -0.74 -5.23
CA TRP A 40 -2.24 -0.14 -4.00
C TRP A 40 -2.33 1.39 -4.00
N GLY A 41 -2.00 2.03 -5.12
CA GLY A 41 -2.08 3.50 -5.23
C GLY A 41 -3.50 4.05 -5.08
N LEU A 42 -4.52 3.30 -5.51
CA LEU A 42 -5.93 3.67 -5.33
C LEU A 42 -6.35 3.55 -3.87
N GLU A 43 -5.89 2.51 -3.17
CA GLU A 43 -6.18 2.29 -1.75
C GLU A 43 -5.58 3.41 -0.90
N ILE A 44 -4.28 3.68 -1.07
CA ILE A 44 -3.59 4.80 -0.40
C ILE A 44 -4.33 6.11 -0.65
N GLY A 45 -4.59 6.44 -1.92
CA GLY A 45 -5.25 7.69 -2.29
C GLY A 45 -6.64 7.82 -1.69
N ASN A 46 -7.43 6.74 -1.68
CA ASN A 46 -8.76 6.73 -1.10
C ASN A 46 -8.73 6.94 0.42
N VAL A 47 -7.83 6.28 1.14
CA VAL A 47 -7.70 6.46 2.60
C VAL A 47 -7.28 7.88 2.95
N LEU A 48 -6.29 8.44 2.24
CA LEU A 48 -5.85 9.82 2.49
C LEU A 48 -6.96 10.85 2.21
N LEU A 49 -7.75 10.65 1.14
CA LEU A 49 -8.91 11.50 0.84
C LEU A 49 -10.00 11.39 1.92
N CYS A 50 -10.28 10.17 2.39
CA CYS A 50 -11.21 9.95 3.49
C CYS A 50 -10.73 10.61 4.79
N ALA A 51 -9.44 10.51 5.10
CA ALA A 51 -8.84 11.16 6.26
C ALA A 51 -8.95 12.69 6.21
N GLU A 52 -8.76 13.29 5.04
CA GLU A 52 -8.95 14.74 4.85
C GLU A 52 -10.42 15.16 5.00
N ARG A 53 -11.36 14.40 4.42
CA ARG A 53 -12.80 14.64 4.59
C ARG A 53 -13.22 14.55 6.06
N ALA A 54 -12.59 13.64 6.80
CA ALA A 54 -12.75 13.49 8.24
C ALA A 54 -11.96 14.53 9.07
N LYS A 55 -11.26 15.48 8.42
CA LYS A 55 -10.42 16.52 9.04
C LYS A 55 -9.26 15.99 9.91
N ARG A 56 -8.83 14.74 9.68
CA ARG A 56 -7.64 14.16 10.32
C ARG A 56 -6.34 14.59 9.62
N LEU A 57 -6.43 14.89 8.33
CA LEU A 57 -5.37 15.48 7.53
C LEU A 57 -5.84 16.79 6.90
N THR A 58 -4.89 17.69 6.68
CA THR A 58 -5.03 18.82 5.76
C THR A 58 -4.65 18.39 4.34
N ALA A 59 -5.11 19.15 3.34
CA ALA A 59 -4.69 18.94 1.95
C ALA A 59 -3.17 18.99 1.76
N ASN A 60 -2.47 19.84 2.54
CA ASN A 60 -1.01 19.91 2.51
C ASN A 60 -0.37 18.63 3.06
N GLN A 61 -0.85 18.11 4.19
CA GLN A 61 -0.37 16.83 4.74
C GLN A 61 -0.65 15.66 3.79
N ARG A 62 -1.82 15.63 3.14
CA ARG A 62 -2.13 14.64 2.10
C ARG A 62 -1.10 14.68 0.95
N HIS A 63 -0.76 15.87 0.46
CA HIS A 63 0.24 15.99 -0.60
C HIS A 63 1.63 15.58 -0.13
N GLN A 64 2.03 15.98 1.07
CA GLN A 64 3.31 15.57 1.66
C GLN A 64 3.40 14.04 1.78
N ALA A 65 2.34 13.38 2.23
CA ALA A 65 2.29 11.92 2.32
C ALA A 65 2.56 11.23 0.98
N ILE A 66 2.01 11.76 -0.12
CA ILE A 66 2.25 11.24 -1.47
C ILE A 66 3.70 11.46 -1.90
N TYR A 67 4.31 12.60 -1.58
CA TYR A 67 5.72 12.85 -1.90
C TYR A 67 6.65 11.91 -1.13
N THR A 68 6.38 11.67 0.16
CA THR A 68 7.14 10.68 0.95
C THR A 68 7.16 9.31 0.28
N LEU A 69 6.02 8.84 -0.23
CA LEU A 69 5.96 7.54 -0.93
C LEU A 69 6.68 7.53 -2.27
N LYS A 70 6.70 8.66 -2.99
CA LYS A 70 7.40 8.78 -4.29
C LYS A 70 8.92 8.74 -4.14
N ASP A 71 9.44 9.09 -2.97
CA ASP A 71 10.87 9.01 -2.68
C ASP A 71 11.32 7.57 -2.37
N LEU A 72 10.39 6.64 -2.16
CA LEU A 72 10.68 5.21 -1.93
C LEU A 72 10.82 4.44 -3.24
N TYR A 73 11.71 3.43 -3.26
CA TYR A 73 11.85 2.53 -4.40
C TYR A 73 10.73 1.47 -4.43
N ILE A 74 9.54 1.90 -4.85
CA ILE A 74 8.34 1.04 -4.95
C ILE A 74 8.07 0.66 -6.41
N LYS A 75 7.88 -0.63 -6.67
CA LYS A 75 7.50 -1.17 -7.98
C LYS A 75 6.12 -1.79 -7.94
N ILE A 76 5.33 -1.58 -8.96
CA ILE A 76 4.04 -2.26 -9.10
C ILE A 76 4.27 -3.69 -9.59
N ASP A 77 3.65 -4.67 -8.93
CA ASP A 77 3.52 -6.02 -9.45
C ASP A 77 2.54 -6.03 -10.62
N GLN A 78 3.07 -6.24 -11.83
CA GLN A 78 2.26 -6.38 -13.03
C GLN A 78 1.79 -7.82 -13.26
N ILE A 79 2.42 -8.80 -12.61
CA ILE A 79 2.13 -10.23 -12.80
C ILE A 79 0.78 -10.56 -12.17
N THR A 80 0.45 -9.96 -11.02
CA THR A 80 -0.84 -10.17 -10.35
C THR A 80 -2.01 -9.92 -11.31
N LEU A 81 -1.95 -8.87 -12.15
CA LEU A 81 -3.01 -8.50 -13.09
C LEU A 81 -3.32 -9.59 -14.13
N GLU A 82 -2.32 -10.40 -14.50
CA GLU A 82 -2.48 -11.47 -15.49
C GLU A 82 -3.20 -12.70 -14.89
N HIS A 83 -3.09 -12.88 -13.57
CA HIS A 83 -3.55 -14.09 -12.86
C HIS A 83 -4.84 -13.88 -12.05
N ILE A 84 -5.34 -12.64 -11.97
CA ILE A 84 -6.53 -12.23 -11.19
C ILE A 84 -7.71 -13.20 -11.32
N TRP A 85 -8.06 -13.57 -12.56
CA TRP A 85 -9.34 -14.22 -12.86
C TRP A 85 -9.40 -15.70 -12.50
N PHE A 86 -8.25 -16.34 -12.29
CA PHE A 86 -8.20 -17.77 -12.01
C PHE A 86 -7.47 -18.01 -10.68
N GLU A 87 -6.16 -17.82 -10.66
CA GLU A 87 -5.32 -18.21 -9.52
C GLU A 87 -5.62 -17.35 -8.28
N THR A 88 -5.75 -16.02 -8.44
CA THR A 88 -6.08 -15.13 -7.32
C THR A 88 -7.50 -15.37 -6.80
N MET A 89 -8.46 -15.66 -7.68
CA MET A 89 -9.82 -16.02 -7.27
C MET A 89 -9.86 -17.35 -6.50
N ASP A 90 -9.09 -18.35 -6.94
CA ASP A 90 -9.00 -19.64 -6.25
C ASP A 90 -8.38 -19.47 -4.85
N LEU A 91 -7.34 -18.64 -4.71
CA LEU A 91 -6.76 -18.27 -3.40
C LEU A 91 -7.78 -17.56 -2.51
N ALA A 92 -8.51 -16.58 -3.05
CA ALA A 92 -9.53 -15.84 -2.30
C ALA A 92 -10.60 -16.78 -1.73
N VAL A 93 -11.08 -17.73 -2.55
CA VAL A 93 -12.05 -18.74 -2.12
C VAL A 93 -11.44 -19.69 -1.08
N GLN A 94 -10.23 -20.20 -1.33
CA GLN A 94 -9.58 -21.17 -0.46
C GLN A 94 -9.31 -20.61 0.93
N TYR A 95 -8.90 -19.34 1.03
CA TYR A 95 -8.52 -18.70 2.29
C TYR A 95 -9.60 -17.78 2.87
N GLY A 96 -10.75 -17.64 2.19
CA GLY A 96 -11.85 -16.76 2.64
C GLY A 96 -11.48 -15.28 2.62
N LEU A 97 -10.61 -14.88 1.69
CA LEU A 97 -10.10 -13.52 1.55
C LEU A 97 -10.92 -12.73 0.53
N THR A 98 -10.81 -11.41 0.57
CA THR A 98 -11.24 -10.60 -0.57
C THR A 98 -10.23 -10.76 -1.71
N LEU A 99 -10.65 -10.53 -2.95
CA LEU A 99 -9.75 -10.64 -4.11
C LEU A 99 -8.56 -9.67 -4.05
N TYR A 100 -8.69 -8.58 -3.27
CA TYR A 100 -7.63 -7.61 -3.06
C TYR A 100 -6.55 -8.11 -2.08
N ASP A 101 -6.94 -9.01 -1.16
CA ASP A 101 -6.07 -9.55 -0.09
C ASP A 101 -5.49 -10.94 -0.43
N ALA A 102 -6.02 -11.60 -1.47
CA ALA A 102 -5.67 -12.96 -1.88
C ALA A 102 -4.42 -13.02 -2.76
#